data_AF-A0A7C9E2V5-F1
#
_entry.id   AF-A0A7C9E2V5-F1
#
_cell.length_a   1.000
_cell.length_b   1.000
_cell.length_c   1.000
_cell.angle_alpha   90.00
_cell.angle_beta   90.00
_cell.angle_gamma   90.00
#
_symmetry.space_group_name_H-M   'P 1'
#
loop_
_entity.id
_entity.type
_entity.pdbx_description
1 polymer ?
#
loop_
_entity_poly.entity_id
_entity_poly.type
_entity_poly.pdbx_seq_one_letter_code
_entity_poly.pdbx_strand_id
1 'polypeptide(L)'
;LLQLGLIPFKDTNFMTNGDLDLALDWVPGMKGIRMRDLPSFMRTTDPNDAMIGFVQRVIQQCKRASAILFNSVDTLEYDVFQSLSSDFPPLHAIGPLQLLLDQVTSEDVETNSIRSNLWTEDPLCLHWLDSYGPGSVVYVNFGSITVITNDQLVEFAWGLANSKQPFLWIIRPDLVAGDT
;
A
#
# COMPACT_ATOMS: atom_id res chain seq x y z
N LEU A 1 17.24 -4.98 -11.06
CA LEU A 1 16.48 -4.40 -12.19
C LEU A 1 17.32 -3.42 -13.00
N LEU A 2 17.81 -2.31 -12.43
CA LEU A 2 18.75 -1.40 -13.11
C LEU A 2 20.02 -2.11 -13.60
N GLN A 3 20.68 -2.87 -12.72
CA GLN A 3 21.86 -3.67 -13.08
C GLN A 3 21.56 -4.75 -14.13
N LEU A 4 20.30 -5.19 -14.23
CA LEU A 4 19.85 -6.18 -15.20
C LEU A 4 19.40 -5.54 -16.53
N GLY A 5 19.43 -4.20 -16.63
CA GLY A 5 18.94 -3.47 -17.80
C GLY A 5 17.44 -3.62 -18.06
N LEU A 6 16.65 -3.99 -17.03
CA LEU A 6 15.20 -4.16 -17.14
C LEU A 6 14.42 -2.85 -16.95
N ILE A 7 15.05 -1.86 -16.31
CA ILE A 7 14.56 -0.49 -16.20
C ILE A 7 15.74 0.48 -16.40
N PRO A 8 15.51 1.71 -16.89
CA PRO A 8 14.24 2.18 -17.45
C PRO A 8 13.84 1.41 -18.71
N PHE A 9 12.55 1.41 -19.04
CA PHE A 9 12.04 0.84 -20.29
C PHE A 9 12.51 1.66 -21.50
N LYS A 10 12.59 1.02 -22.66
CA LYS A 10 13.08 1.68 -23.89
C LYS A 10 12.17 2.80 -24.38
N ASP A 11 10.87 2.56 -24.32
CA ASP A 11 9.82 3.47 -24.77
C ASP A 11 8.50 3.11 -24.07
N THR A 12 7.47 3.92 -24.26
CA THR A 12 6.17 3.77 -23.59
C THR A 12 5.37 2.53 -24.00
N ASN A 13 5.79 1.77 -25.02
CA ASN A 13 5.10 0.55 -25.44
C ASN A 13 5.22 -0.57 -24.40
N PHE A 14 6.07 -0.44 -23.38
CA PHE A 14 6.18 -1.42 -22.29
C PHE A 14 4.82 -1.73 -21.62
N MET A 15 3.87 -0.80 -21.70
CA MET A 15 2.51 -0.94 -21.16
C MET A 15 1.65 -1.95 -21.92
N THR A 16 1.96 -2.22 -23.19
CA THR A 16 1.13 -3.03 -24.11
C THR A 16 1.89 -4.17 -24.78
N ASN A 17 3.22 -4.13 -24.79
CA ASN A 17 4.07 -5.10 -25.49
C ASN A 17 4.35 -6.40 -24.69
N GLY A 18 3.81 -6.52 -23.47
CA GLY A 18 4.00 -7.68 -22.59
C GLY A 18 5.24 -7.60 -21.68
N ASP A 19 6.04 -6.53 -21.72
CA ASP A 19 7.20 -6.37 -20.83
C ASP A 19 6.80 -6.44 -19.35
N LEU A 20 5.61 -5.94 -19.03
CA LEU A 20 5.03 -5.98 -17.69
C LEU A 20 4.62 -7.39 -17.20
N ASP A 21 4.58 -8.39 -18.09
CA ASP A 21 4.28 -9.79 -17.76
C ASP A 21 5.53 -10.63 -17.48
N LEU A 22 6.72 -10.04 -17.62
CA LEU A 22 7.97 -10.70 -17.26
C LEU A 22 7.94 -11.14 -15.79
N ALA A 23 7.97 -12.45 -15.58
CA ALA A 23 8.10 -13.06 -14.25
C ALA A 23 9.49 -12.81 -13.68
N LEU A 24 9.55 -12.47 -12.39
CA LEU A 24 10.78 -12.16 -11.65
C LEU A 24 11.11 -13.29 -10.68
N ASP A 25 11.14 -14.52 -11.16
CA ASP A 25 11.32 -15.73 -10.34
C ASP A 25 12.68 -15.80 -9.63
N TRP A 26 13.62 -14.93 -9.98
CA TRP A 26 14.91 -14.79 -9.32
C TRP A 26 14.90 -13.87 -8.09
N VAL A 27 13.77 -13.22 -7.76
CA VAL A 27 13.65 -12.39 -6.56
C VAL A 27 13.39 -13.29 -5.35
N PRO A 28 14.34 -13.40 -4.39
CA PRO A 28 14.16 -14.26 -3.23
C PRO A 28 12.97 -13.79 -2.37
N GLY A 29 12.20 -14.75 -1.86
CA GLY A 29 11.01 -14.49 -1.02
C GLY A 29 9.76 -14.01 -1.77
N MET A 30 9.83 -13.77 -3.09
CA MET A 30 8.74 -13.19 -3.88
C MET A 30 8.44 -14.01 -5.15
N LYS A 31 8.17 -15.32 -5.00
CA LYS A 31 7.94 -16.20 -6.14
C LYS A 31 6.68 -15.81 -6.92
N GLY A 32 6.77 -15.79 -8.25
CA GLY A 32 5.63 -15.55 -9.15
C GLY A 32 5.23 -14.09 -9.32
N ILE A 33 5.96 -13.14 -8.74
CA ILE A 33 5.74 -11.72 -9.05
C ILE A 33 6.18 -11.40 -10.47
N ARG A 34 5.51 -10.43 -11.09
CA ARG A 34 5.85 -9.91 -12.42
C ARG A 34 6.29 -8.46 -12.34
N MET A 35 6.83 -7.94 -13.44
CA MET A 35 7.16 -6.51 -13.57
C MET A 35 5.98 -5.59 -13.24
N ARG A 36 4.73 -5.97 -13.58
CA ARG A 36 3.53 -5.21 -13.20
C ARG A 36 3.25 -5.18 -11.70
N ASP A 37 3.71 -6.17 -10.94
CA ASP A 37 3.41 -6.27 -9.51
C ASP A 37 4.38 -5.39 -8.68
N LEU A 38 5.45 -4.87 -9.29
CA LEU A 38 6.35 -3.89 -8.69
C LEU A 38 5.68 -2.51 -8.58
N PRO A 39 6.16 -1.65 -7.65
CA PRO A 39 5.67 -0.29 -7.51
C PRO A 39 5.66 0.48 -8.84
N SER A 40 4.58 1.22 -9.11
CA SER A 40 4.35 1.87 -10.41
C SER A 40 5.44 2.88 -10.79
N PHE A 41 6.15 3.48 -9.83
CA PHE A 41 7.27 4.39 -10.11
C PHE A 41 8.46 3.67 -10.80
N MET A 42 8.52 2.33 -10.77
CA MET A 42 9.52 1.56 -11.51
C MET A 42 9.20 1.50 -13.01
N ARG A 43 7.99 1.90 -13.42
CA ARG A 43 7.49 1.88 -14.80
C ARG A 43 7.84 3.18 -15.52
N THR A 44 9.14 3.43 -15.67
CA THR A 44 9.67 4.67 -16.23
C THR A 44 10.55 4.41 -17.45
N THR A 45 10.56 5.36 -18.38
CA THR A 45 11.51 5.42 -19.50
C THR A 45 12.66 6.41 -19.24
N ASP A 46 12.61 7.13 -18.12
CA ASP A 46 13.63 8.12 -17.76
C ASP A 46 14.80 7.45 -17.03
N PRO A 47 16.03 7.46 -17.58
CA PRO A 47 17.21 6.94 -16.88
C PRO A 47 17.58 7.72 -15.63
N ASN A 48 17.08 8.95 -15.46
CA ASN A 48 17.32 9.81 -14.30
C ASN A 48 16.07 10.01 -13.43
N ASP A 49 15.12 9.08 -13.49
CA ASP A 49 13.88 9.14 -12.73
C ASP A 49 14.13 9.45 -11.25
N ALA A 50 13.52 10.54 -10.76
CA ALA A 50 13.80 11.08 -9.43
C ALA A 50 13.39 10.11 -8.31
N MET A 51 12.32 9.33 -8.50
CA MET A 51 11.84 8.36 -7.52
C MET A 51 12.75 7.14 -7.45
N ILE A 52 13.24 6.66 -8.59
CA ILE A 52 14.27 5.61 -8.62
C ILE A 52 15.52 6.08 -7.86
N GLY A 53 16.01 7.29 -8.18
CA GLY A 53 17.18 7.86 -7.51
C GLY A 53 16.97 8.05 -5.99
N PHE A 54 15.77 8.45 -5.58
CA PHE A 54 15.39 8.55 -4.17
C PHE A 54 15.42 7.18 -3.47
N VAL A 55 14.77 6.16 -4.04
CA VAL A 55 14.71 4.81 -3.45
C VAL A 55 16.10 4.19 -3.36
N GLN A 56 16.96 4.36 -4.37
CA GLN A 56 18.34 3.90 -4.30
C GLN A 56 19.09 4.53 -3.10
N ARG A 57 18.93 5.83 -2.87
CA ARG A 57 19.53 6.50 -1.72
C ARG A 57 18.98 5.96 -0.39
N VAL A 58 17.68 5.78 -0.28
CA VAL A 58 17.03 5.21 0.91
C VAL A 58 17.60 3.81 1.20
N ILE A 59 17.68 2.93 0.21
CA ILE A 59 18.25 1.58 0.37
C ILE A 59 19.68 1.63 0.89
N GLN A 60 20.53 2.53 0.37
CA GLN A 60 21.90 2.68 0.85
C GLN A 60 21.98 3.15 2.31
N GLN A 61 21.04 3.99 2.75
CA GLN A 61 20.97 4.40 4.16
C GLN A 61 20.44 3.27 5.05
N CYS A 62 19.43 2.51 4.59
CA CYS A 62 18.91 1.35 5.31
C CYS A 62 20.00 0.33 5.63
N LYS A 63 20.95 0.09 4.72
CA LYS A 63 22.10 -0.79 4.95
C LYS A 63 23.07 -0.33 6.06
N ARG A 64 22.98 0.94 6.48
CA ARG A 64 23.82 1.54 7.52
C ARG A 64 23.07 1.77 8.83
N ALA A 65 21.77 1.46 8.88
CA ALA A 65 20.98 1.60 10.09
C ALA A 65 21.40 0.55 11.13
N SER A 66 21.11 0.81 12.41
CA SER A 66 21.33 -0.18 13.48
C SER A 66 20.30 -1.31 13.43
N ALA A 67 19.08 -1.00 12.97
CA ALA A 67 17.98 -1.92 12.74
C ALA A 67 16.96 -1.25 11.81
N ILE A 68 16.06 -2.04 11.21
CA ILE A 68 14.93 -1.56 10.41
C ILE A 68 13.65 -2.13 10.99
N LEU A 69 12.69 -1.25 11.28
CA LEU A 69 11.41 -1.61 11.86
C LEU A 69 10.34 -1.63 10.77
N PHE A 70 9.57 -2.71 10.71
CA PHE A 70 8.45 -2.89 9.80
C PHE A 70 7.15 -2.96 10.56
N ASN A 71 6.14 -2.22 10.12
CA ASN A 71 4.76 -2.40 10.56
C ASN A 71 4.15 -3.63 9.87
N SER A 72 4.61 -4.81 10.29
CA SER A 72 4.25 -6.12 9.76
C SER A 72 4.37 -7.16 10.87
N VAL A 73 4.05 -8.42 10.59
CA VAL A 73 4.27 -9.55 11.49
C VAL A 73 5.15 -10.59 10.81
N ASP A 74 6.02 -11.24 11.58
CA ASP A 74 6.97 -12.22 11.02
C ASP A 74 6.27 -13.33 10.23
N THR A 75 5.10 -13.78 10.68
CA THR A 75 4.33 -14.84 10.01
C THR A 75 3.78 -14.45 8.64
N LEU A 76 3.63 -13.15 8.37
CA LEU A 76 3.11 -12.64 7.09
C LEU A 76 4.23 -12.53 6.05
N GLU A 77 5.43 -12.15 6.45
CA GLU A 77 6.54 -11.79 5.55
C GLU A 77 7.83 -12.61 5.81
N TYR A 78 7.69 -13.78 6.43
CA TYR A 78 8.83 -14.60 6.87
C TYR A 78 9.89 -14.81 5.77
N ASP A 79 9.46 -15.31 4.61
CA ASP A 79 10.38 -15.60 3.49
C ASP A 79 11.07 -14.34 2.96
N VAL A 80 10.39 -13.19 3.02
CA VAL A 80 10.93 -11.89 2.61
C VAL A 80 11.99 -11.41 3.61
N PHE A 81 11.71 -11.50 4.92
CA PHE A 81 12.70 -11.12 5.93
C PHE A 81 13.93 -12.05 5.94
N GLN A 82 13.73 -13.36 5.78
CA GLN A 82 14.85 -14.29 5.62
C GLN A 82 15.70 -13.92 4.40
N SER A 83 15.06 -13.61 3.27
CA SER A 83 15.74 -13.22 2.04
C SER A 83 16.53 -11.91 2.15
N LEU A 84 16.07 -10.96 2.96
CA LEU A 84 16.72 -9.66 3.14
C LEU A 84 17.78 -9.66 4.26
N SER A 85 17.76 -10.66 5.15
CA SER A 85 18.60 -10.72 6.36
C SER A 85 20.11 -10.72 6.08
N SER A 86 20.55 -11.16 4.89
CA SER A 86 21.97 -11.15 4.50
C SER A 86 22.48 -9.76 4.09
N ASP A 87 21.57 -8.90 3.63
CA ASP A 87 21.91 -7.66 2.92
C ASP A 87 21.68 -6.40 3.78
N PHE A 88 20.98 -6.55 4.89
CA PHE A 88 20.51 -5.47 5.75
C PHE A 88 20.81 -5.76 7.23
N PRO A 89 20.85 -4.71 8.08
CA PRO A 89 20.89 -4.88 9.54
C PRO A 89 19.65 -5.62 10.06
N PRO A 90 19.58 -5.94 11.38
CA PRO A 90 18.42 -6.61 11.96
C PRO A 90 17.08 -5.98 11.54
N LEU A 91 16.21 -6.83 10.99
CA LEU A 91 14.86 -6.49 10.56
C LEU A 91 13.89 -6.93 11.66
N HIS A 92 13.02 -6.04 12.10
CA HIS A 92 12.04 -6.34 13.15
C HIS A 92 10.63 -6.03 12.68
N ALA A 93 9.80 -7.06 12.63
CA ALA A 93 8.36 -6.92 12.48
C ALA A 93 7.76 -6.51 13.83
N ILE A 94 7.31 -5.26 13.92
CA ILE A 94 6.76 -4.67 15.16
C ILE A 94 5.27 -4.32 15.01
N GLY A 95 4.59 -4.93 14.04
CA GLY A 95 3.20 -4.66 13.72
C GLY A 95 2.25 -5.80 14.12
N PRO A 96 0.97 -5.70 13.70
CA PRO A 96 0.38 -4.48 13.14
C PRO A 96 0.19 -3.44 14.25
N LEU A 97 0.70 -2.22 14.05
CA LEU A 97 0.72 -1.15 15.06
C LEU A 97 -0.66 -0.88 15.68
N GLN A 98 -1.73 -0.99 14.88
CA GLN A 98 -3.11 -0.81 15.34
C GLN A 98 -3.49 -1.75 16.49
N LEU A 99 -3.07 -3.03 16.46
CA LEU A 99 -3.38 -4.01 17.52
C LEU A 99 -2.47 -3.84 18.75
N LEU A 100 -1.32 -3.19 18.59
CA LEU A 100 -0.42 -2.89 19.70
C LEU A 100 -0.91 -1.69 20.51
N LEU A 101 -1.53 -0.70 19.86
CA LEU A 101 -2.11 0.46 20.54
C LEU A 101 -3.21 0.05 21.54
N ASP A 102 -4.01 -0.97 21.22
CA ASP A 102 -5.05 -1.49 22.12
C ASP A 102 -4.48 -2.08 23.43
N GLN A 103 -3.18 -2.42 23.44
CA GLN A 103 -2.49 -2.99 24.60
C GLN A 103 -1.76 -1.93 25.44
N VAL A 104 -1.69 -0.69 24.96
CA VAL A 104 -1.09 0.42 25.68
C VAL A 104 -2.08 0.89 26.75
N THR A 105 -2.03 0.28 27.93
CA THR A 105 -2.91 0.58 29.07
C THR A 105 -2.38 1.72 29.96
N SER A 106 -1.48 2.57 29.47
CA SER A 106 -0.80 3.55 30.31
C SER A 106 -1.77 4.61 30.86
N GLU A 107 -1.67 4.84 32.17
CA GLU A 107 -2.33 5.94 32.89
C GLU A 107 -1.79 7.33 32.47
N ASP A 108 -0.72 7.36 31.66
CA ASP A 108 -0.09 8.56 31.14
C ASP A 108 -0.96 9.21 30.05
N VAL A 109 -1.50 10.40 30.37
CA VAL A 109 -2.37 11.21 29.52
C VAL A 109 -1.80 11.47 28.11
N GLU A 110 -0.47 11.57 27.98
CA GLU A 110 0.19 11.79 26.69
C GLU A 110 0.03 10.61 25.72
N THR A 111 0.13 9.38 26.22
CA THR A 111 -0.03 8.17 25.39
C THR A 111 -1.48 7.95 24.94
N ASN A 112 -2.45 8.35 25.76
CA ASN A 112 -3.88 8.30 25.41
C ASN A 112 -4.27 9.26 24.29
N SER A 113 -3.44 10.27 24.00
CA SER A 113 -3.63 11.18 22.85
C SER A 113 -3.11 10.60 21.54
N ILE A 114 -2.30 9.53 21.58
CA ILE A 114 -1.77 8.88 20.40
C ILE A 114 -2.89 8.04 19.77
N ARG A 115 -3.36 8.49 18.61
CA ARG A 115 -4.36 7.80 17.78
C ARG A 115 -3.77 7.55 16.40
N SER A 116 -4.28 6.54 15.71
CA SER A 116 -3.94 6.28 14.30
C SER A 116 -4.66 7.22 13.32
N ASN A 117 -5.56 8.07 13.83
CA ASN A 117 -6.38 8.98 13.03
C ASN A 117 -5.83 10.41 13.10
N LEU A 118 -5.74 11.06 11.93
CA LEU A 118 -5.41 12.49 11.82
C LEU A 118 -6.66 13.39 11.92
N TRP A 119 -7.85 12.80 11.91
CA TRP A 119 -9.15 13.47 11.87
C TRP A 119 -10.04 12.97 13.01
N THR A 120 -11.00 13.79 13.42
CA THR A 120 -12.06 13.38 14.34
C THR A 120 -12.88 12.26 13.72
N GLU A 121 -13.12 11.20 14.48
CA GLU A 121 -13.89 10.05 14.04
C GLU A 121 -15.38 10.37 13.97
N ASP A 122 -16.05 9.91 12.92
CA ASP A 122 -17.51 10.00 12.78
C ASP A 122 -18.15 8.64 13.14
N PRO A 123 -18.86 8.54 14.29
CA PRO A 123 -19.46 7.28 14.72
C PRO A 123 -20.74 6.93 13.96
N LEU A 124 -21.30 7.82 13.14
CA LEU A 124 -22.58 7.59 12.45
C LEU A 124 -22.53 6.37 11.52
N CYS A 125 -21.38 6.12 10.89
CA CYS A 125 -21.21 4.94 10.04
C CYS A 125 -21.28 3.64 10.83
N LEU A 126 -20.81 3.63 12.09
CA LEU A 126 -20.88 2.46 12.97
C LEU A 126 -22.33 2.16 13.35
N HIS A 127 -23.11 3.18 13.70
CA HIS A 127 -24.54 3.00 13.97
C HIS A 127 -25.32 2.48 12.76
N TRP A 128 -24.94 2.88 11.55
CA TRP A 128 -25.51 2.31 10.34
C TRP A 128 -25.11 0.83 10.16
N LEU A 129 -23.85 0.47 10.43
CA LEU A 129 -23.36 -0.91 10.37
C LEU A 129 -24.06 -1.84 11.38
N ASP A 130 -24.41 -1.34 12.58
CA ASP A 130 -25.14 -2.09 13.61
C ASP A 130 -26.50 -2.63 13.12
N SER A 131 -27.06 -2.04 12.06
CA SER A 131 -28.33 -2.49 11.46
C SER A 131 -28.21 -3.67 10.50
N TYR A 132 -26.99 -4.13 10.19
CA TYR A 132 -26.71 -5.21 9.23
C TYR A 132 -26.09 -6.43 9.90
N GLY A 133 -26.25 -7.60 9.25
CA GLY A 133 -25.64 -8.84 9.72
C GLY A 133 -24.12 -8.87 9.55
N PRO A 134 -23.40 -9.69 10.35
CA PRO A 134 -21.94 -9.85 10.20
C PRO A 134 -21.55 -10.24 8.76
N GLY A 135 -20.53 -9.56 8.21
CA GLY A 135 -20.01 -9.85 6.88
C GLY A 135 -20.95 -9.55 5.71
N SER A 136 -22.03 -8.77 5.93
CA SER A 136 -23.03 -8.48 4.90
C SER A 136 -22.89 -7.12 4.21
N VAL A 137 -21.91 -6.31 4.62
CA VAL A 137 -21.66 -4.97 4.09
C VAL A 137 -20.32 -4.93 3.37
N VAL A 138 -20.30 -4.36 2.17
CA VAL A 138 -19.05 -4.08 1.44
C VAL A 138 -18.46 -2.74 1.89
N TYR A 139 -17.25 -2.75 2.42
CA TYR A 139 -16.49 -1.53 2.69
C TYR A 139 -15.63 -1.13 1.50
N VAL A 140 -15.74 0.12 1.05
CA VAL A 140 -15.00 0.66 -0.10
C VAL A 140 -14.26 1.91 0.33
N ASN A 141 -12.93 1.89 0.20
CA ASN A 141 -12.08 3.05 0.46
C ASN A 141 -10.78 2.95 -0.37
N PHE A 142 -10.47 3.99 -1.15
CA PHE A 142 -9.27 4.05 -1.99
C PHE A 142 -8.07 4.74 -1.33
N GLY A 143 -8.17 5.01 -0.02
CA GLY A 143 -7.17 5.71 0.76
C GLY A 143 -7.19 7.23 0.56
N SER A 144 -6.19 7.89 1.14
CA SER A 144 -6.09 9.35 1.21
C SER A 144 -5.35 9.99 0.03
N ILE A 145 -4.68 9.20 -0.82
CA ILE A 145 -3.81 9.71 -1.89
C ILE A 145 -4.39 9.44 -3.28
N THR A 146 -5.09 8.33 -3.45
CA THR A 146 -5.60 7.92 -4.76
C THR A 146 -6.64 8.91 -5.27
N VAL A 147 -6.50 9.27 -6.54
CA VAL A 147 -7.49 10.02 -7.33
C VAL A 147 -7.94 9.11 -8.46
N ILE A 148 -9.25 9.05 -8.69
CA ILE A 148 -9.86 8.28 -9.78
C ILE A 148 -10.47 9.23 -10.81
N THR A 149 -10.67 8.72 -12.03
CA THR A 149 -11.40 9.49 -13.05
C THR A 149 -12.89 9.50 -12.75
N ASN A 150 -13.63 10.46 -13.31
CA ASN A 150 -15.09 10.48 -13.20
C ASN A 150 -15.71 9.20 -13.78
N ASP A 151 -15.21 8.72 -14.92
CA ASP A 151 -15.67 7.46 -15.52
C ASP A 151 -15.48 6.28 -14.55
N GLN A 152 -14.33 6.19 -13.86
CA GLN A 152 -14.11 5.17 -12.85
C GLN A 152 -15.08 5.29 -11.67
N LEU A 153 -15.36 6.52 -11.20
CA LEU A 153 -16.34 6.76 -10.14
C LEU A 153 -17.73 6.27 -10.54
N VAL A 154 -18.17 6.61 -11.76
CA VAL A 154 -19.46 6.21 -12.31
C VAL A 154 -19.56 4.69 -12.42
N GLU A 155 -18.53 4.03 -12.94
CA GLU A 155 -18.49 2.57 -13.04
C GLU A 155 -18.50 1.89 -11.66
N PHE A 156 -17.77 2.41 -10.68
CA PHE A 156 -17.82 1.90 -9.30
C PHE A 156 -19.21 2.10 -8.67
N ALA A 157 -19.82 3.27 -8.86
CA ALA A 157 -21.16 3.57 -8.34
C ALA A 157 -22.21 2.60 -8.91
N TRP A 158 -22.19 2.38 -10.23
CA TRP A 158 -23.07 1.41 -10.87
C TRP A 158 -22.79 -0.02 -10.45
N GLY A 159 -21.51 -0.41 -10.33
CA GLY A 159 -21.12 -1.73 -9.82
C GLY A 159 -21.68 -2.00 -8.43
N LEU A 160 -21.53 -1.05 -7.50
CA LEU A 160 -22.08 -1.15 -6.15
C LEU A 160 -23.61 -1.21 -6.16
N ALA A 161 -24.28 -0.31 -6.89
CA ALA A 161 -25.75 -0.29 -6.98
C ALA A 161 -26.34 -1.57 -7.63
N ASN A 162 -25.61 -2.17 -8.58
CA ASN A 162 -26.03 -3.39 -9.27
C ASN A 162 -25.71 -4.66 -8.49
N SER A 163 -24.73 -4.62 -7.58
CA SER A 163 -24.42 -5.76 -6.68
C SER A 163 -25.59 -6.13 -5.76
N LYS A 164 -26.50 -5.18 -5.50
CA LYS A 164 -27.59 -5.28 -4.52
C LYS A 164 -27.14 -5.59 -3.09
N GLN A 165 -25.83 -5.47 -2.82
CA GLN A 165 -25.28 -5.57 -1.48
C GLN A 165 -25.34 -4.21 -0.78
N PRO A 166 -25.60 -4.18 0.53
CA PRO A 166 -25.30 -3.01 1.35
C PRO A 166 -23.81 -2.65 1.21
N PHE A 167 -23.50 -1.36 1.11
CA PHE A 167 -22.12 -0.89 1.03
C PHE A 167 -21.91 0.40 1.83
N LEU A 168 -20.71 0.52 2.40
CA LEU A 168 -20.18 1.74 2.99
C LEU A 168 -19.02 2.22 2.12
N TRP A 169 -19.23 3.29 1.36
CA TRP A 169 -18.22 3.85 0.48
C TRP A 169 -17.73 5.20 0.99
N ILE A 170 -16.45 5.27 1.34
CA ILE A 170 -15.80 6.51 1.76
C ILE A 170 -15.40 7.32 0.53
N ILE A 171 -16.13 8.40 0.27
CA ILE A 171 -15.85 9.37 -0.80
C ILE A 171 -15.28 10.64 -0.18
N ARG A 172 -14.18 11.14 -0.76
CA ARG A 172 -13.55 12.41 -0.39
C ARG A 172 -13.85 13.45 -1.47
N PRO A 173 -14.00 14.74 -1.14
CA PRO A 173 -14.25 15.78 -2.14
C PRO A 173 -13.19 15.83 -3.26
N ASP A 174 -11.95 15.49 -2.95
CA ASP A 174 -10.80 15.48 -3.85
C ASP A 174 -10.54 14.12 -4.53
N LEU A 175 -11.47 13.17 -4.41
CA LEU A 175 -11.29 11.82 -4.96
C LEU A 175 -11.35 11.78 -6.50
N VAL A 176 -11.99 12.77 -7.14
CA VAL A 176 -12.16 12.84 -8.59
C VAL A 176 -11.26 13.94 -9.17
N ALA A 177 -10.49 13.59 -10.21
CA ALA A 177 -9.65 14.57 -10.90
C ALA A 177 -10.52 15.62 -11.63
N GLY A 178 -10.43 16.89 -11.22
CA GLY A 178 -11.01 18.03 -11.96
C GLY A 178 -12.15 18.78 -11.28
N ASP A 179 -12.57 18.41 -10.06
CA ASP A 179 -13.62 19.11 -9.30
C ASP A 179 -13.04 20.15 -8.30
N THR A 180 -12.18 21.04 -8.81
CA THR A 180 -11.85 22.33 -8.16
C THR A 180 -11.90 23.48 -9.16
#